data_AF-A0A099NT87-F1
#
_entry.id   AF-A0A099NT87-F1
#
_cell.length_a   1.000
_cell.length_b   1.000
_cell.length_c   1.000
_cell.angle_alpha   90.00
_cell.angle_beta   90.00
_cell.angle_gamma   90.00
#
_symmetry.space_group_name_H-M   'P 1'
#
loop_
_entity.id
_entity.type
_entity.pdbx_description
1 polymer ?
#
loop_
_entity_poly.entity_id
_entity_poly.type
_entity_poly.pdbx_seq_one_letter_code
_entity_poly.pdbx_strand_id
1 'polypeptide(L)'
;MGSIDSMQKTDTNANASTSRYFSEGDEVLVAQGVSGAVLDKGSVTKFIPYIYNGLQHSCQDIGVKSVKELTEKVNSGDVRFELRTPSAQFEGGVHNLHSYEKKLHN
;
A
#
# COMPACT_ATOMS: atom_id res chain seq x y z
N MET A 1 4.28 2.23 14.23
CA MET A 1 3.98 1.44 15.45
C MET A 1 5.26 1.02 16.17
N GLY A 2 6.30 0.51 15.49
CA GLY A 2 7.59 0.13 16.10
C GLY A 2 8.77 1.07 15.82
N SER A 3 8.52 2.36 15.53
CA SER A 3 9.57 3.39 15.58
C SER A 3 9.72 3.88 17.01
N ILE A 4 10.91 4.38 17.40
CA ILE A 4 11.13 4.92 18.75
C ILE A 4 10.06 5.97 19.10
N ASP A 5 9.79 6.91 18.18
CA ASP A 5 8.78 7.95 18.39
C ASP A 5 7.36 7.40 18.54
N SER A 6 7.05 6.24 17.96
CA SER A 6 5.75 5.59 18.14
C SER A 6 5.67 4.85 19.49
N MET A 7 6.79 4.28 19.95
CA MET A 7 6.87 3.52 21.19
C MET A 7 6.94 4.42 22.43
N GLN A 8 7.48 5.64 22.29
CA GLN A 8 7.55 6.64 23.36
C GLN A 8 6.28 7.49 23.53
N LYS A 9 5.34 7.45 22.57
CA LYS A 9 4.06 8.17 22.65
C LYS A 9 3.05 7.44 23.54
N THR A 10 3.19 7.58 24.86
CA THR A 10 2.31 6.98 25.88
C THR A 10 1.09 7.82 26.26
N ASP A 11 0.99 9.07 25.77
CA ASP A 11 0.05 10.09 26.27
C ASP A 11 -1.44 9.85 26.00
N THR A 12 -1.82 8.78 25.29
CA THR A 12 -3.21 8.54 24.87
C THR A 12 -3.71 7.13 25.16
N ASN A 13 -3.53 6.57 26.37
CA ASN A 13 -3.99 5.20 26.72
C ASN A 13 -3.57 4.12 25.69
N ALA A 14 -2.57 4.43 24.86
CA ALA A 14 -2.24 3.71 23.63
C ALA A 14 -1.02 2.82 23.86
N ASN A 15 -0.99 2.12 24.99
CA ASN A 15 0.05 1.14 25.30
C ASN A 15 -0.08 -0.14 24.44
N ALA A 16 -0.81 -0.07 23.32
CA ALA A 16 -1.05 -1.15 22.39
C ALA A 16 0.13 -1.37 21.43
N SER A 17 0.97 -0.35 21.16
CA SER A 17 2.19 -0.53 20.37
C SER A 17 3.27 -1.22 21.19
N THR A 18 3.52 -0.76 22.41
CA THR A 18 4.48 -1.39 23.32
C THR A 18 4.06 -2.83 23.65
N SER A 19 2.81 -3.07 24.05
CA SER A 19 2.34 -4.43 24.39
C SER A 19 2.31 -5.44 23.22
N ARG A 20 2.14 -4.98 21.96
CA ARG A 20 2.08 -5.89 20.79
C ARG A 20 3.43 -6.16 20.14
N TYR A 21 4.38 -5.23 20.26
CA TYR A 21 5.68 -5.31 19.60
C TYR A 21 6.85 -5.48 20.58
N PHE A 22 6.57 -5.51 21.90
CA PHE A 22 7.57 -5.69 22.94
C PHE A 22 7.18 -6.85 23.86
N SER A 23 8.15 -7.72 24.17
CA SER A 23 8.04 -8.63 25.32
C SER A 23 8.33 -7.81 26.57
N GLU A 24 7.46 -7.87 27.58
CA GLU A 24 7.53 -7.06 28.81
C GLU A 24 8.84 -7.16 29.64
N GLY A 25 9.85 -7.90 29.16
CA GLY A 25 11.08 -8.21 29.89
C GLY A 25 12.37 -7.51 29.42
N ASP A 26 12.39 -6.81 28.29
CA ASP A 26 13.61 -6.11 27.83
C ASP A 26 13.67 -4.66 28.33
N GLU A 27 14.86 -4.17 28.67
CA GLU A 27 15.05 -2.79 29.18
C GLU A 27 15.29 -1.77 28.05
N VAL A 28 15.72 -2.24 26.87
CA VAL A 28 16.17 -1.40 25.75
C VAL A 28 15.19 -1.47 24.58
N LEU A 29 14.77 -0.30 24.09
CA LEU A 29 13.92 -0.18 22.90
C LEU A 29 14.74 -0.37 21.61
N VAL A 30 14.43 -1.42 20.84
CA VAL A 30 15.01 -1.66 19.51
C VAL A 30 13.99 -1.28 18.43
N ALA A 31 14.30 -0.26 17.64
CA ALA A 31 13.41 0.17 16.56
C ALA A 31 13.35 -0.84 15.42
N GLN A 32 12.13 -1.16 14.97
CA GLN A 32 11.85 -1.99 13.79
C GLN A 32 11.15 -1.20 12.67
N GLY A 33 10.91 0.09 12.92
CA GLY A 33 10.32 1.00 11.96
C GLY A 33 10.95 2.38 12.04
N VAL A 34 10.66 3.18 11.01
CA VAL A 34 11.11 4.57 10.91
C VAL A 34 9.94 5.53 11.09
N SER A 35 10.22 6.73 11.56
CA SER A 35 9.29 7.86 11.51
C SER A 35 9.62 8.71 10.28
N GLY A 36 8.60 9.21 9.60
CA GLY A 36 8.76 10.04 8.41
C GLY A 36 7.51 10.84 8.09
N ALA A 37 7.64 11.81 7.20
CA ALA A 37 6.54 12.64 6.71
C ALA A 37 6.16 12.23 5.28
N VAL A 38 4.86 12.34 4.97
CA VAL A 38 4.32 12.12 3.63
C VAL A 38 3.57 13.36 3.18
N LEU A 39 3.56 13.62 1.87
CA LEU A 39 2.79 14.73 1.29
C LEU A 39 1.29 14.51 1.49
N ASP A 40 0.55 15.61 1.64
CA ASP A 40 -0.91 15.59 1.68
C ASP A 40 -1.49 14.98 0.38
N LYS A 41 -2.53 14.16 0.54
CA LYS A 41 -3.24 13.48 -0.55
C LYS A 41 -4.68 13.99 -0.70
N GLY A 42 -5.09 14.97 0.12
CA GLY A 42 -6.44 15.49 0.15
C GLY A 42 -7.43 14.57 0.87
N SER A 43 -8.72 14.86 0.69
CA SER A 43 -9.80 14.16 1.40
C SER A 43 -9.95 12.70 0.97
N VAL A 44 -10.14 11.81 1.96
CA VAL A 44 -10.50 10.40 1.75
C VAL A 44 -11.81 10.24 0.96
N THR A 45 -12.72 11.20 1.06
CA THR A 45 -13.99 11.18 0.33
C THR A 45 -13.82 11.32 -1.18
N LYS A 46 -12.67 11.83 -1.64
CA LYS A 46 -12.29 11.87 -3.06
C LYS A 46 -11.35 10.71 -3.42
N PHE A 47 -10.41 10.40 -2.54
CA PHE A 47 -9.38 9.39 -2.80
C PHE A 47 -9.94 7.95 -2.84
N ILE A 48 -10.89 7.61 -1.95
CA ILE A 48 -11.48 6.27 -1.91
C ILE A 48 -12.31 5.96 -3.17
N PRO A 49 -13.20 6.84 -3.66
CA PRO A 49 -13.89 6.62 -4.94
C PRO A 49 -12.92 6.43 -6.12
N TYR A 50 -11.81 7.18 -6.15
CA TYR A 50 -10.79 6.99 -7.18
C TYR A 50 -10.20 5.57 -7.16
N ILE A 51 -9.81 5.06 -5.98
CA ILE A 51 -9.29 3.69 -5.84
C ILE A 51 -10.37 2.66 -6.23
N TYR A 52 -11.61 2.88 -5.79
CA TYR A 52 -12.73 1.97 -6.07
C TYR A 52 -12.97 1.85 -7.58
N ASN A 53 -13.06 2.97 -8.29
CA ASN A 53 -13.25 2.98 -9.74
C ASN A 53 -12.04 2.37 -10.47
N GLY A 54 -10.82 2.68 -10.03
CA GLY A 54 -9.60 2.10 -10.60
C GLY A 54 -9.55 0.57 -10.44
N LEU A 55 -10.00 0.04 -9.29
CA LEU A 55 -10.10 -1.39 -9.07
C LEU A 55 -11.18 -2.03 -9.96
N GLN A 56 -12.32 -1.37 -10.15
CA GLN A 56 -13.36 -1.85 -11.07
C GLN A 56 -12.84 -1.93 -12.52
N HIS A 57 -12.12 -0.90 -12.99
CA HIS A 57 -11.50 -0.92 -14.31
C HIS A 57 -10.45 -2.03 -14.44
N SER A 58 -9.62 -2.24 -13.41
CA SER A 58 -8.66 -3.36 -13.39
C SER A 58 -9.37 -4.73 -13.49
N CYS A 59 -10.45 -4.93 -12.73
CA CYS A 59 -11.26 -6.15 -12.83
C CYS A 59 -11.86 -6.32 -14.24
N GLN A 60 -12.30 -5.23 -14.87
CA GLN A 60 -12.82 -5.26 -16.24
C GLN A 60 -11.74 -5.66 -17.25
N ASP A 61 -10.54 -5.08 -17.16
CA ASP A 61 -9.41 -5.39 -18.05
C ASP A 61 -8.95 -6.85 -17.91
N ILE A 62 -9.00 -7.40 -16.69
CA ILE A 62 -8.74 -8.82 -16.41
C ILE A 62 -9.88 -9.73 -16.91
N GLY A 63 -11.10 -9.20 -17.05
CA GLY A 63 -12.28 -9.97 -17.48
C GLY A 63 -13.03 -10.67 -16.35
N VAL A 64 -13.10 -10.05 -15.17
CA VAL A 64 -13.80 -10.55 -13.97
C VAL A 64 -14.81 -9.52 -13.46
N LYS A 65 -15.95 -9.98 -12.94
CA LYS A 65 -17.06 -9.11 -12.49
C LYS A 65 -17.03 -8.79 -11.00
N SER A 66 -16.23 -9.54 -10.22
CA SER A 66 -16.10 -9.33 -8.78
C SER A 66 -14.76 -9.83 -8.24
N VAL A 67 -14.39 -9.36 -7.06
CA VAL A 67 -13.19 -9.84 -6.35
C VAL A 67 -13.30 -11.34 -6.00
N LYS A 68 -14.51 -11.82 -5.74
CA LYS A 68 -14.75 -13.26 -5.51
C LYS A 68 -14.44 -14.08 -6.77
N GLU A 69 -14.95 -13.65 -7.91
CA GLU A 69 -14.68 -14.28 -9.20
C GLU A 69 -13.19 -14.20 -9.57
N LEU A 70 -12.52 -13.09 -9.25
CA LEU A 70 -11.07 -12.96 -9.44
C LEU A 70 -10.31 -14.06 -8.69
N THR A 71 -10.60 -14.26 -7.41
CA THR A 71 -9.97 -15.32 -6.60
C THR A 71 -10.26 -16.71 -7.16
N GLU A 72 -11.49 -16.98 -7.56
CA GLU A 72 -11.89 -18.25 -8.16
C GLU A 72 -11.13 -18.53 -9.47
N LYS A 73 -11.07 -17.55 -10.39
CA LYS A 73 -10.37 -17.70 -11.68
C LYS A 73 -8.85 -17.74 -11.58
N VAL A 74 -8.29 -17.12 -10.54
CA VAL A 74 -6.85 -17.26 -10.23
C VAL A 74 -6.56 -18.68 -9.76
N ASN A 75 -7.39 -19.22 -8.85
CA ASN A 75 -7.20 -20.57 -8.32
C ASN A 75 -7.48 -21.67 -9.35
N SER A 76 -8.39 -21.45 -10.31
CA SER A 76 -8.60 -22.36 -11.45
C SER A 76 -7.48 -22.30 -12.48
N GLY A 77 -6.67 -21.25 -12.48
CA GLY A 77 -5.58 -21.02 -13.44
C GLY A 77 -6.00 -20.34 -14.74
N ASP A 78 -7.25 -19.87 -14.84
CA ASP A 78 -7.78 -19.11 -15.98
C ASP A 78 -7.14 -17.71 -16.07
N VAL A 79 -6.95 -17.04 -14.93
CA VAL A 79 -6.16 -15.80 -14.86
C VAL A 79 -4.68 -16.15 -14.85
N ARG A 80 -3.92 -15.52 -15.74
CA ARG A 80 -2.48 -15.76 -15.94
C ARG A 80 -1.66 -14.60 -15.40
N PHE A 81 -0.45 -14.91 -14.95
CA PHE A 81 0.52 -13.94 -14.45
C PHE A 81 1.82 -14.11 -15.22
N GLU A 82 2.52 -12.99 -15.42
CA GLU A 82 3.82 -12.94 -16.10
C GLU A 82 4.84 -12.25 -15.21
N LEU A 83 6.04 -12.84 -15.11
CA LEU A 83 7.13 -12.22 -14.37
C LEU A 83 7.77 -11.11 -15.21
N ARG A 84 8.01 -9.96 -14.57
CA ARG A 84 8.62 -8.81 -15.24
C ARG A 84 10.04 -8.60 -14.75
N THR A 85 10.99 -8.59 -15.69
CA THR A 85 12.38 -8.22 -15.43
C THR A 85 12.48 -6.77 -14.96
N PRO A 86 13.58 -6.35 -14.30
CA PRO A 86 13.77 -4.96 -13.90
C PRO A 86 13.63 -3.96 -15.06
N SER A 87 14.13 -4.32 -16.25
CA SER A 87 13.99 -3.50 -17.46
C SER A 87 12.54 -3.37 -17.91
N ALA A 88 11.76 -4.46 -17.90
CA ALA A 88 10.34 -4.43 -18.24
C ALA A 88 9.51 -3.64 -17.21
N GLN A 89 9.95 -3.58 -15.94
CA GLN A 89 9.33 -2.72 -14.93
C GLN A 89 9.59 -1.24 -15.19
N PHE A 90 10.83 -0.89 -15.56
CA PHE A 90 11.20 0.46 -15.96
C PHE A 90 10.40 0.91 -17.19
N GLU A 91 10.29 0.05 -18.19
CA GLU A 91 9.50 0.29 -19.41
C GLU A 91 8.00 0.45 -19.14
N GLY A 92 7.42 -0.29 -18.21
CA GLY A 92 6.00 -0.09 -17.87
C GLY A 92 5.72 1.14 -17.00
N GLY A 93 6.75 1.87 -16.56
CA GLY A 93 6.62 3.15 -15.87
C GLY A 93 6.56 4.34 -16.84
N VAL A 94 6.58 5.56 -16.30
CA VAL A 94 6.79 6.76 -17.14
C VAL A 94 8.29 6.91 -17.36
N HIS A 95 8.75 6.89 -18.61
CA HIS A 95 10.16 7.06 -18.98
C HIS A 95 10.30 7.89 -20.28
N ASN A 96 11.51 8.40 -20.55
CA ASN A 96 11.88 9.14 -21.77
C ASN A 96 11.11 10.45 -22.04
N LEU A 97 10.88 11.27 -21.00
CA LEU A 97 10.26 12.61 -21.13
C LEU A 97 11.20 13.69 -20.59
N HIS A 98 11.17 14.89 -21.17
CA HIS A 98 11.92 16.04 -20.63
C HIS A 98 11.38 16.48 -19.25
N SER A 99 10.06 16.47 -19.08
CA SER A 99 9.36 16.70 -17.80
C SER A 99 7.98 16.02 -17.84
N TYR A 100 7.42 15.68 -16.67
CA TYR A 100 6.07 15.16 -16.53
C TYR A 100 5.50 15.46 -15.13
N GLU A 101 4.18 15.59 -15.02
CA GLU A 101 3.47 15.72 -13.75
C GLU A 101 2.57 14.49 -13.53
N LYS A 102 2.72 13.81 -12.38
CA LYS A 102 1.94 12.62 -12.06
C LYS A 102 0.65 12.99 -11.32
N LYS A 103 -0.37 13.40 -12.07
CA LYS A 103 -1.73 13.63 -11.54
C LYS A 103 -2.58 12.35 -11.65
N LEU A 104 -3.10 11.86 -10.52
CA LEU A 104 -3.80 10.58 -10.44
C LEU A 104 -5.33 10.68 -10.59
N HIS A 105 -5.91 11.72 -9.99
CA HIS A 105 -7.35 11.97 -10.04
C HIS A 105 -7.61 13.48 -10.03
N ASN A 106 -8.85 13.85 -10.37
CA ASN A 106 -9.31 15.24 -10.36
C ASN A 106 -9.66 15.72 -8.95
#